data_AF-A0A9E2FDA0-F1
#
_entry.id   AF-A0A9E2FDA0-F1
#
_cell.length_a   1.000
_cell.length_b   1.000
_cell.length_c   1.000
_cell.angle_alpha   90.00
_cell.angle_beta   90.00
_cell.angle_gamma   90.00
#
_symmetry.space_group_name_H-M   'P 1'
#
loop_
_entity.id
_entity.type
_entity.pdbx_description
1 polymer ?
#
loop_
_entity_poly.entity_id
_entity_poly.type
_entity_poly.pdbx_seq_one_letter_code
_entity_poly.pdbx_strand_id
1 'polypeptide(L)'
;MKRKTALWIARIICLIWAGFWAWFGLVSGSEAYGGGIQGIIKNSPNALPGAAFLLITWIAWKKPQIGGMVLIVIGTIIAFGYPLMASNFTIYVIIMMELTFALPPLLVGGLFLWGSRE
;
A
#
# COMPACT_ATOMS: atom_id res chain seq x y z
N MET A 1 -6.47 -18.41 14.29
CA MET A 1 -7.41 -17.45 13.66
C MET A 1 -8.26 -18.16 12.61
N LYS A 2 -9.58 -17.93 12.57
CA LYS A 2 -10.46 -18.51 11.53
C LYS A 2 -10.12 -17.90 10.16
N ARG A 3 -10.10 -18.72 9.09
CA ARG A 3 -9.73 -18.27 7.73
C ARG A 3 -10.57 -17.07 7.24
N LYS A 4 -11.89 -17.12 7.46
CA LYS A 4 -12.80 -15.99 7.13
C LYS A 4 -12.44 -14.70 7.88
N THR A 5 -12.04 -14.80 9.14
CA THR A 5 -11.60 -13.65 9.94
C THR A 5 -10.31 -13.06 9.38
N ALA A 6 -9.34 -13.92 8.99
CA ALA A 6 -8.10 -13.48 8.36
C ALA A 6 -8.35 -12.67 7.08
N LEU A 7 -9.28 -13.13 6.23
CA LEU A 7 -9.65 -12.42 5.00
C LEU A 7 -10.28 -11.05 5.30
N TRP A 8 -11.17 -10.94 6.29
CA TRP A 8 -11.76 -9.66 6.65
C TRP A 8 -10.74 -8.67 7.22
N ILE A 9 -9.85 -9.14 8.09
CA ILE A 9 -8.75 -8.32 8.61
C ILE A 9 -7.86 -7.84 7.45
N ALA A 10 -7.47 -8.74 6.54
CA ALA A 10 -6.66 -8.39 5.37
C ALA A 10 -7.33 -7.32 4.50
N ARG A 11 -8.63 -7.47 4.22
CA ARG A 11 -9.41 -6.51 3.43
C ARG A 11 -9.43 -5.12 4.06
N ILE A 12 -9.68 -5.03 5.36
CA ILE A 12 -9.77 -3.75 6.08
C ILE A 12 -8.41 -3.06 6.08
N ILE A 13 -7.34 -3.77 6.48
CA ILE A 13 -5.98 -3.20 6.53
C ILE A 13 -5.54 -2.76 5.13
N CYS A 14 -5.77 -3.60 4.11
CA CYS A 14 -5.39 -3.30 2.73
C CYS A 14 -6.13 -2.08 2.19
N LEU A 15 -7.43 -1.94 2.48
CA LEU A 15 -8.22 -0.78 2.07
C LEU A 15 -7.77 0.51 2.77
N ILE A 16 -7.49 0.46 4.08
CA ILE A 16 -6.99 1.61 4.83
C ILE A 16 -5.64 2.05 4.26
N TRP A 17 -4.72 1.11 4.06
CA TRP A 17 -3.38 1.40 3.52
C TRP A 17 -3.44 1.97 2.10
N ALA A 18 -4.14 1.30 1.17
CA ALA A 18 -4.27 1.77 -0.20
C ALA A 18 -5.03 3.11 -0.30
N GLY A 19 -6.09 3.26 0.48
CA GLY A 19 -6.87 4.50 0.56
C GLY A 19 -6.04 5.66 1.10
N PHE A 20 -5.24 5.43 2.13
CA PHE A 20 -4.31 6.44 2.66
C PHE A 20 -3.32 6.89 1.59
N TRP A 21 -2.65 5.98 0.89
CA TRP A 21 -1.65 6.37 -0.14
C TRP A 21 -2.28 7.05 -1.35
N ALA A 22 -3.47 6.65 -1.76
CA ALA A 22 -4.21 7.33 -2.82
C ALA A 22 -4.57 8.76 -2.41
N TRP A 23 -5.12 8.93 -1.20
CA TRP A 23 -5.45 10.25 -0.66
C TRP A 23 -4.20 11.12 -0.46
N PHE A 24 -3.15 10.54 0.11
CA PHE A 24 -1.89 11.24 0.33
C PHE A 24 -1.32 11.76 -0.98
N GLY A 25 -1.19 10.90 -2.00
CA GLY A 25 -0.70 11.33 -3.32
C GLY A 25 -1.58 12.37 -4.01
N LEU A 26 -2.89 12.41 -3.73
CA LEU A 26 -3.79 13.45 -4.26
C LEU A 26 -3.53 14.81 -3.60
N VAL A 27 -3.33 14.83 -2.29
CA VAL A 27 -3.33 16.07 -1.49
C VAL A 27 -1.93 16.61 -1.22
N SER A 28 -0.95 15.73 -0.98
CA SER A 28 0.41 16.12 -0.63
C SER A 28 1.08 16.84 -1.80
N GLY A 29 1.43 18.11 -1.60
CA GLY A 29 2.04 18.95 -2.64
C GLY A 29 1.05 19.72 -3.51
N SER A 30 -0.25 19.60 -3.25
CA SER A 30 -1.27 20.40 -3.95
C SER A 30 -1.12 21.92 -3.73
N GLU A 31 -0.48 22.32 -2.63
CA GLU A 31 -0.18 23.72 -2.31
C GLU A 31 0.77 24.35 -3.33
N ALA A 32 1.69 23.57 -3.91
CA ALA A 32 2.61 24.04 -4.94
C ALA A 32 1.89 24.49 -6.23
N TYR A 33 0.62 24.09 -6.41
CA TYR A 33 -0.23 24.44 -7.54
C TYR A 33 -1.28 25.51 -7.21
N GLY A 34 -1.14 26.20 -6.08
CA GLY A 34 -2.07 27.23 -5.61
C GLY A 34 -3.15 26.73 -4.64
N GLY A 35 -3.09 25.45 -4.25
CA GLY A 35 -4.01 24.85 -3.27
C GLY A 35 -5.45 24.68 -3.76
N GLY A 36 -6.34 24.34 -2.82
CA GLY A 36 -7.76 24.10 -3.10
C GLY A 36 -8.01 22.95 -4.09
N ILE A 37 -9.21 22.92 -4.67
CA ILE A 37 -9.63 21.88 -5.61
C ILE A 37 -8.75 21.88 -6.87
N GLN A 38 -8.39 23.06 -7.38
CA GLN A 38 -7.57 23.18 -8.59
C GLN A 38 -6.16 22.63 -8.36
N GLY A 39 -5.57 22.87 -7.18
CA GLY A 39 -4.29 22.31 -6.80
C GLY A 39 -4.33 20.78 -6.72
N ILE A 40 -5.38 20.21 -6.13
CA ILE A 40 -5.58 18.75 -6.05
C ILE A 40 -5.71 18.12 -7.45
N ILE A 41 -6.48 18.73 -8.36
CA ILE A 41 -6.63 18.22 -9.74
C ILE A 41 -5.28 18.19 -10.45
N LYS A 42 -4.49 19.27 -10.33
CA LYS A 42 -3.15 19.35 -10.93
C LYS A 42 -2.17 18.37 -10.30
N ASN A 43 -2.30 18.12 -9.00
CA ASN A 43 -1.47 17.16 -8.26
C ASN A 43 -1.89 15.70 -8.46
N SER A 44 -3.06 15.44 -9.06
CA SER A 44 -3.61 14.10 -9.19
C SER A 44 -2.71 13.01 -9.80
N PRO A 45 -1.74 13.30 -10.69
CA PRO A 45 -0.79 12.29 -11.15
C PRO A 45 0.05 11.67 -10.01
N ASN A 46 0.29 12.39 -8.92
CA ASN A 46 1.02 11.87 -7.76
C ASN A 46 0.23 10.80 -6.99
N ALA A 47 -1.08 10.68 -7.24
CA ALA A 47 -1.91 9.62 -6.68
C ALA A 47 -1.86 8.31 -7.48
N LEU A 48 -1.22 8.28 -8.66
CA LEU A 48 -1.17 7.07 -9.50
C LEU A 48 -0.66 5.82 -8.76
N PRO A 49 0.41 5.88 -7.94
CA PRO A 49 0.84 4.72 -7.16
C PRO A 49 -0.24 4.25 -6.17
N GLY A 50 -0.91 5.17 -5.48
CA GLY A 50 -2.01 4.86 -4.57
C GLY A 50 -3.24 4.30 -5.28
N ALA A 51 -3.56 4.81 -6.47
CA ALA A 51 -4.63 4.28 -7.31
C ALA A 51 -4.32 2.84 -7.77
N ALA A 52 -3.05 2.54 -8.09
CA ALA A 52 -2.62 1.17 -8.36
C ALA A 52 -2.82 0.26 -7.14
N PHE A 53 -2.49 0.73 -5.93
CA PHE A 53 -2.75 -0.02 -4.70
C PHE A 53 -4.25 -0.28 -4.45
N LEU A 54 -5.13 0.68 -4.78
CA LEU A 54 -6.58 0.48 -4.72
C LEU A 54 -7.05 -0.57 -5.73
N LEU A 55 -6.51 -0.58 -6.96
CA LEU A 55 -6.81 -1.61 -7.95
C LEU A 55 -6.38 -2.99 -7.46
N ILE A 56 -5.18 -3.12 -6.89
CA ILE A 56 -4.68 -4.38 -6.31
C ILE A 56 -5.56 -4.82 -5.14
N THR A 57 -6.01 -3.89 -4.30
CA THR A 57 -6.96 -4.16 -3.21
C THR A 57 -8.24 -4.76 -3.76
N TRP A 58 -8.82 -4.16 -4.79
CA TRP A 58 -10.02 -4.69 -5.45
C TRP A 58 -9.81 -6.09 -6.03
N ILE A 59 -8.66 -6.35 -6.67
CA ILE A 59 -8.28 -7.69 -7.17
C ILE A 59 -8.21 -8.68 -6.00
N ALA A 60 -7.53 -8.32 -4.90
CA ALA A 60 -7.37 -9.19 -3.73
C ALA A 60 -8.70 -9.53 -3.06
N TRP A 61 -9.71 -8.66 -3.15
CA TRP A 61 -11.04 -8.94 -2.62
C TRP A 61 -11.77 -9.99 -3.46
N LYS A 62 -11.62 -9.95 -4.78
CA LYS A 62 -12.26 -10.88 -5.73
C LYS A 62 -11.51 -12.20 -5.84
N LYS A 63 -10.18 -12.15 -5.83
CA LYS A 63 -9.28 -13.30 -5.94
C LYS A 63 -8.18 -13.21 -4.87
N PRO A 64 -8.49 -13.62 -3.61
CA PRO A 64 -7.56 -13.53 -2.48
C PRO A 64 -6.19 -14.13 -2.73
N GLN A 65 -6.11 -15.29 -3.38
CA GLN A 65 -4.83 -15.94 -3.70
C GLN A 65 -3.95 -15.05 -4.58
N ILE A 66 -4.48 -14.61 -5.72
CA ILE A 66 -3.74 -13.79 -6.70
C ILE A 66 -3.36 -12.45 -6.09
N GLY A 67 -4.32 -11.75 -5.47
CA GLY A 67 -4.03 -10.46 -4.84
C GLY A 67 -3.03 -10.59 -3.69
N GLY A 68 -3.07 -11.68 -2.93
CA GLY A 68 -2.10 -11.99 -1.90
C GLY A 68 -0.68 -12.13 -2.46
N MET A 69 -0.51 -12.88 -3.56
CA MET A 69 0.79 -13.01 -4.24
C MET A 69 1.31 -11.65 -4.73
N VAL A 70 0.45 -10.86 -5.37
CA VAL A 70 0.81 -9.52 -5.88
C VAL A 70 1.24 -8.59 -4.74
N LEU A 71 0.51 -8.59 -3.62
CA LEU A 71 0.84 -7.77 -2.45
C LEU A 71 2.17 -8.18 -1.80
N ILE A 72 2.47 -9.49 -1.74
CA ILE A 72 3.79 -9.97 -1.29
C ILE A 72 4.90 -9.46 -2.21
N VAL A 73 4.74 -9.58 -3.54
CA VAL A 73 5.73 -9.10 -4.50
C VAL A 73 5.97 -7.60 -4.35
N ILE A 74 4.90 -6.80 -4.27
CA ILE A 74 5.01 -5.34 -4.10
C ILE A 74 5.66 -4.98 -2.77
N GLY A 75 5.21 -5.58 -1.67
CA GLY A 75 5.80 -5.35 -0.36
C GLY A 75 7.28 -5.73 -0.31
N THR A 76 7.68 -6.77 -1.03
CA THR A 76 9.08 -7.19 -1.16
C THR A 76 9.90 -6.20 -1.99
N ILE A 77 9.37 -5.73 -3.13
CA ILE A 77 10.01 -4.70 -3.95
C ILE A 77 10.25 -3.44 -3.12
N ILE A 78 9.25 -3.01 -2.33
CA ILE A 78 9.37 -1.88 -1.41
C ILE A 78 10.45 -2.16 -0.36
N ALA A 79 10.39 -3.34 0.27
CA ALA A 79 11.27 -3.69 1.39
C ALA A 79 12.76 -3.75 1.08
N PHE A 80 13.10 -4.05 -0.18
CA PHE A 80 14.49 -4.04 -0.62
C PHE A 80 14.82 -2.78 -1.42
N GLY A 81 13.89 -2.27 -2.22
CA GLY A 81 14.12 -1.10 -3.06
C GLY A 81 14.43 0.15 -2.24
N TYR A 82 13.63 0.44 -1.20
CA TYR A 82 13.82 1.64 -0.42
C TYR A 82 15.14 1.65 0.37
N PRO A 83 15.53 0.60 1.12
CA PRO A 83 16.82 0.59 1.82
C PRO A 83 18.02 0.71 0.89
N LEU A 84 17.96 0.13 -0.32
CA LEU A 84 19.02 0.25 -1.32
C LEU A 84 19.18 1.69 -1.85
N MET A 85 18.10 2.46 -1.90
CA MET A 85 18.11 3.87 -2.31
C MET A 85 18.36 4.84 -1.14
N ALA A 86 18.23 4.38 0.10
CA ALA A 86 18.25 5.21 1.31
C ALA A 86 19.64 5.30 1.98
N SER A 87 20.73 5.27 1.22
CA SER A 87 22.11 5.21 1.74
C SER A 87 22.48 6.36 2.69
N ASN A 88 21.76 7.49 2.62
CA ASN A 88 22.00 8.68 3.44
C ASN A 88 21.04 8.78 4.65
N PHE A 89 20.13 7.83 4.85
CA PHE A 89 19.18 7.84 5.96
C PHE A 89 19.72 7.06 7.15
N THR A 90 19.32 7.49 8.35
CA THR A 90 19.63 6.73 9.57
C THR A 90 18.81 5.45 9.60
N ILE A 91 19.33 4.43 10.31
CA ILE A 91 18.65 3.13 10.42
C ILE A 91 17.23 3.24 10.98
N TYR A 92 16.99 4.19 11.89
CA TYR A 92 15.67 4.44 12.46
C TYR A 92 14.66 4.92 11.39
N VAL A 93 15.08 5.82 10.50
CA VAL A 93 14.24 6.30 9.39
C VAL A 93 13.93 5.16 8.43
N ILE A 94 14.92 4.31 8.13
CA ILE A 94 14.73 3.12 7.28
C ILE A 94 13.71 2.17 7.92
N ILE A 95 13.83 1.85 9.20
CA ILE A 95 12.87 1.00 9.92
C ILE A 95 11.46 1.59 9.85
N MET A 96 11.31 2.90 10.12
CA MET A 96 9.99 3.53 10.09
C MET A 96 9.37 3.56 8.68
N MET A 97 10.19 3.77 7.66
CA MET A 97 9.78 3.66 6.27
C MET A 97 9.29 2.24 5.96
N GLU A 98 10.04 1.20 6.36
CA GLU A 98 9.65 -0.19 6.14
C GLU A 98 8.34 -0.57 6.84
N LEU A 99 8.15 -0.14 8.09
CA LEU A 99 6.92 -0.36 8.84
C LEU A 99 5.71 0.33 8.20
N THR A 100 5.94 1.44 7.51
CA THR A 100 4.88 2.27 6.91
C THR A 100 4.53 1.82 5.49
N PHE A 101 5.55 1.49 4.69
CA PHE A 101 5.39 1.19 3.26
C PHE A 101 5.32 -0.31 2.97
N ALA A 102 6.24 -1.11 3.51
CA ALA A 102 6.40 -2.52 3.14
C ALA A 102 5.58 -3.46 4.02
N LEU A 103 5.55 -3.22 5.33
CA LEU A 103 4.90 -4.11 6.27
C LEU A 103 3.41 -4.32 5.95
N PRO A 104 2.60 -3.29 5.66
CA PRO A 104 1.18 -3.49 5.39
C PRO A 104 0.91 -4.44 4.21
N PRO A 105 1.45 -4.24 2.99
CA PRO A 105 1.23 -5.16 1.87
C PRO A 105 1.78 -6.56 2.14
N LEU A 106 2.93 -6.70 2.82
CA LEU A 106 3.47 -8.02 3.19
C LEU A 106 2.54 -8.77 4.16
N LEU A 107 2.09 -8.09 5.21
CA LEU A 107 1.20 -8.66 6.22
C LEU A 107 -0.13 -9.09 5.59
N VAL A 108 -0.80 -8.19 4.87
CA VAL A 108 -2.11 -8.51 4.27
C VAL A 108 -1.98 -9.52 3.14
N GLY A 109 -0.87 -9.51 2.39
CA GLY A 109 -0.58 -10.52 1.39
C GLY A 109 -0.52 -11.92 1.99
N GLY A 110 0.20 -12.07 3.10
CA GLY A 110 0.25 -13.31 3.87
C GLY A 110 -1.12 -13.74 4.41
N LEU A 111 -1.91 -12.80 4.94
CA LEU A 111 -3.26 -13.07 5.44
C LEU A 111 -4.23 -13.50 4.33
N PHE A 112 -4.15 -12.89 3.15
CA PHE A 112 -4.95 -13.29 1.99
C PHE A 112 -4.60 -14.71 1.55
N LEU A 113 -3.31 -15.02 1.40
CA LEU A 113 -2.84 -16.36 1.03
C LEU A 113 -3.29 -17.40 2.05
N TRP A 114 -3.09 -17.14 3.35
CA TRP A 114 -3.52 -18.02 4.43
C TRP A 114 -5.03 -18.26 4.43
N GLY A 115 -5.82 -17.19 4.34
CA GLY A 115 -7.27 -17.24 4.38
C GLY A 115 -7.90 -17.94 3.18
N SER A 116 -7.15 -18.08 2.10
CA SER A 116 -7.59 -18.64 0.82
C SER A 116 -7.15 -20.07 0.53
N ARG A 117 -6.49 -20.74 1.49
CA ARG A 117 -6.18 -22.17 1.39
C ARG A 117 -7.48 -22.97 1.48
N GLU A 118 -7.57 -24.04 0.68
CA GLU A 118 -8.65 -25.03 0.73
C GLU A 118 -8.64 -25.82 2.05
#